data_AF-A0A942FQH0-F1
#
_entry.id   AF-A0A942FQH0-F1
#
_cell.length_a   1.000
_cell.length_b   1.000
_cell.length_c   1.000
_cell.angle_alpha   90.00
_cell.angle_beta   90.00
_cell.angle_gamma   90.00
#
_symmetry.space_group_name_H-M   'P 1'
#
loop_
_entity.id
_entity.type
_entity.pdbx_description
1 polymer ?
#
loop_
_entity_poly.entity_id
_entity_poly.type
_entity_poly.pdbx_seq_one_letter_code
_entity_poly.pdbx_strand_id
1 'polypeptide(L)'
;LVKRLEELGIGRPSTYAATIQVIKDRNYVRTEKNRFFAEESGRLLTAFLERFFPRYVAYDFTAGMEEELDTVSDGREDWKDLLSKFWKDFKPKSDEVMERKPSEVTEALDEFLSDYLFPPKEDGTDPRKCPLCDTEGRSGGRLALRGGRFGAFVACANYPECKFTRKFAQPGGAAAGEEGELGKHPESGEPITRKVGRFGPYIEMGSGKEAARSSIPKDIPELDLGWAVKLLSLPRTIGKHPETGEEITASLGRYGPYLAHNGKYAKLRGTAEIFEVGMNAAVVKLAEAANGGGRGARAAAEPLKTFGAHPESGGVMKLMAGRYGPYVTDGTTNATLPRDKQPETLTEEEAVVLITERAAKGPAKGKGRKKAAPKKKPAAKKPLAKKK
;
A
#
# COMPACT_ATOMS: atom_id res chain seq x y z
N LEU A 1 9.24 -4.18 -21.73
CA LEU A 1 10.31 -4.04 -20.72
C LEU A 1 11.38 -5.09 -20.91
N VAL A 2 11.08 -6.39 -20.79
CA VAL A 2 12.06 -7.48 -21.02
C VAL A 2 12.84 -7.30 -22.32
N LYS A 3 12.13 -7.14 -23.45
CA LYS A 3 12.76 -6.85 -24.75
C LYS A 3 13.75 -5.68 -24.71
N ARG A 4 13.45 -4.62 -23.96
CA ARG A 4 14.34 -3.45 -23.86
C ARG A 4 15.56 -3.72 -22.98
N LEU A 5 15.42 -4.52 -21.94
CA LEU A 5 16.53 -4.96 -21.10
C LEU A 5 17.50 -5.83 -21.92
N GLU A 6 16.96 -6.75 -22.71
CA GLU A 6 17.71 -7.58 -23.66
C GLU A 6 18.45 -6.75 -24.71
N GLU A 7 17.76 -5.81 -25.38
CA GLU A 7 18.38 -4.89 -26.36
C GLU A 7 19.53 -4.06 -25.77
N LEU A 8 19.48 -3.75 -24.47
CA LEU A 8 20.50 -2.97 -23.78
C LEU A 8 21.59 -3.84 -23.14
N GLY A 9 21.53 -5.18 -23.26
CA GLY A 9 22.47 -6.09 -22.61
C GLY A 9 22.33 -6.16 -21.08
N ILE A 10 21.22 -5.66 -20.53
CA ILE A 10 21.01 -5.57 -19.08
C ILE A 10 20.22 -6.79 -18.59
N GLY A 11 20.81 -7.56 -17.68
CA GLY A 11 20.24 -8.79 -17.15
C GLY A 11 20.36 -9.99 -18.10
N ARG A 12 19.79 -11.12 -17.67
CA ARG A 12 19.86 -12.43 -18.34
C ARG A 12 18.48 -13.12 -18.30
N PRO A 13 18.23 -14.15 -19.13
CA PRO A 13 16.96 -14.88 -19.10
C PRO A 13 16.54 -15.37 -17.70
N SER A 14 17.51 -15.72 -16.87
CA SER A 14 17.31 -16.13 -15.47
C SER A 14 16.92 -14.98 -14.53
N THR A 15 17.20 -13.72 -14.86
CA THR A 15 17.01 -12.56 -13.97
C THR A 15 15.82 -11.69 -14.33
N TYR A 16 15.32 -11.70 -15.58
CA TYR A 16 14.23 -10.80 -16.01
C TYR A 16 12.96 -10.88 -15.14
N ALA A 17 12.50 -12.10 -14.83
CA ALA A 17 11.31 -12.28 -14.00
C ALA A 17 11.53 -11.77 -12.57
N ALA A 18 12.69 -12.07 -11.98
CA ALA A 18 13.06 -11.64 -10.64
C ALA A 18 13.17 -10.11 -10.56
N THR A 19 13.82 -9.47 -11.54
CA THR A 19 13.94 -8.01 -11.62
C THR A 19 12.57 -7.34 -11.67
N ILE A 20 11.67 -7.83 -12.54
CA ILE A 20 10.29 -7.32 -12.64
C ILE A 20 9.52 -7.51 -11.32
N GLN A 21 9.71 -8.65 -10.65
CA GLN A 21 9.06 -8.92 -9.38
C GLN A 21 9.55 -7.96 -8.29
N VAL A 22 10.87 -7.73 -8.19
CA VAL A 22 11.47 -6.86 -7.19
C VAL A 22 11.01 -5.40 -7.33
N ILE A 23 10.95 -4.86 -8.55
CA ILE A 23 10.50 -3.47 -8.75
C ILE A 23 9.01 -3.28 -8.41
N LYS A 24 8.20 -4.34 -8.53
CA LYS A 24 6.80 -4.35 -8.10
C LYS A 24 6.68 -4.48 -6.58
N ASP A 25 7.36 -5.46 -5.99
CA ASP A 25 7.27 -5.76 -4.55
C ASP A 25 7.77 -4.59 -3.69
N ARG A 26 8.77 -3.86 -4.18
CA ARG A 26 9.28 -2.63 -3.55
C ARG A 26 8.44 -1.39 -3.84
N ASN A 27 7.35 -1.53 -4.59
CA ASN A 27 6.46 -0.45 -5.02
C ASN A 27 7.19 0.68 -5.75
N TYR A 28 8.22 0.38 -6.55
CA TYR A 28 8.83 1.38 -7.45
C TYR A 28 8.00 1.56 -8.71
N VAL A 29 7.25 0.53 -9.09
CA VAL A 29 6.31 0.56 -10.19
C VAL A 29 4.99 -0.08 -9.77
N ARG A 30 3.88 0.42 -10.30
CA ARG A 30 2.60 -0.28 -10.32
C ARG A 30 2.30 -0.79 -11.72
N THR A 31 1.44 -1.79 -11.80
CA THR A 31 0.95 -2.33 -13.09
C THR A 31 -0.54 -2.07 -13.21
N GLU A 32 -0.95 -1.42 -14.29
CA GLU A 32 -2.36 -1.24 -14.65
C GLU A 32 -2.58 -1.64 -16.11
N LYS A 33 -3.58 -2.48 -16.36
CA LYS A 33 -3.90 -2.98 -17.72
C LYS A 33 -2.65 -3.48 -18.46
N ASN A 34 -1.80 -4.27 -17.77
CA ASN A 34 -0.52 -4.79 -18.27
C ASN A 34 0.53 -3.73 -18.67
N ARG A 35 0.41 -2.48 -18.20
CA ARG A 35 1.39 -1.41 -18.41
C ARG A 35 2.04 -1.03 -17.08
N PHE A 36 3.34 -0.76 -17.11
CA PHE A 36 4.10 -0.28 -15.96
C PHE A 36 3.97 1.23 -15.82
N PHE A 37 3.74 1.69 -14.59
CA PHE A 37 3.76 3.10 -14.22
C PHE A 37 4.75 3.29 -13.07
N ALA A 38 5.69 4.22 -13.23
CA ALA A 38 6.65 4.56 -12.18
C ALA A 38 5.94 5.28 -11.02
N GLU A 39 6.10 4.73 -9.83
CA GLU A 39 5.59 5.28 -8.57
C GLU A 39 6.48 6.44 -8.08
N GLU A 40 5.96 7.21 -7.13
CA GLU A 40 6.67 8.29 -6.44
C GLU A 40 8.04 7.84 -5.89
N SER A 41 8.06 6.72 -5.18
CA SER A 41 9.28 6.13 -4.62
C SER A 41 10.30 5.72 -5.69
N GLY A 42 9.83 5.18 -6.82
CA GLY A 42 10.67 4.78 -7.95
C GLY A 42 11.34 5.98 -8.59
N ARG A 43 10.55 7.03 -8.87
CA ARG A 43 11.06 8.29 -9.44
C ARG A 43 12.08 8.97 -8.54
N LEU A 44 11.80 9.04 -7.24
CA LEU A 44 12.71 9.67 -6.28
C LEU A 44 14.03 8.87 -6.16
N LEU A 45 13.95 7.54 -6.13
CA LEU A 45 15.14 6.69 -6.12
C LEU A 45 15.96 6.85 -7.40
N THR A 46 15.31 6.81 -8.56
CA THR A 46 15.99 7.02 -9.86
C THR A 46 16.69 8.37 -9.88
N ALA A 47 16.01 9.45 -9.48
CA ALA A 47 16.60 10.78 -9.41
C ALA A 47 17.82 10.85 -8.48
N PHE A 48 17.74 10.18 -7.32
CA PHE A 48 18.87 10.06 -6.41
C PHE A 48 20.04 9.31 -7.05
N LEU A 49 19.78 8.16 -7.66
CA LEU A 49 20.85 7.36 -8.27
C LEU A 49 21.47 8.06 -9.49
N GLU A 50 20.67 8.71 -10.35
CA GLU A 50 21.18 9.47 -11.49
C GLU A 50 22.02 10.68 -11.05
N ARG A 51 21.61 11.34 -9.95
CA ARG A 51 22.33 12.51 -9.45
C ARG A 51 23.63 12.15 -8.72
N PHE A 52 23.60 11.10 -7.91
CA PHE A 52 24.70 10.77 -7.00
C PHE A 52 25.54 9.57 -7.44
N PHE A 53 25.01 8.69 -8.29
CA PHE A 53 25.67 7.47 -8.77
C PHE A 53 25.52 7.27 -10.29
N PRO A 54 25.73 8.30 -11.14
CA PRO A 54 25.38 8.25 -12.57
C PRO A 54 26.04 7.07 -13.30
N ARG A 55 27.32 6.78 -13.01
CA ARG A 55 28.05 5.64 -13.56
C ARG A 55 27.35 4.32 -13.28
N TYR A 56 26.85 4.12 -12.06
CA TYR A 56 26.34 2.82 -11.59
C TYR A 56 24.89 2.54 -12.03
N VAL A 57 24.20 3.54 -12.59
CA VAL A 57 22.87 3.37 -13.22
C VAL A 57 22.90 3.57 -14.73
N ALA A 58 24.07 3.85 -15.29
CA ALA A 58 24.25 3.96 -16.73
C ALA A 58 24.05 2.57 -17.37
N TYR A 59 23.40 2.56 -18.54
CA TYR A 59 23.05 1.32 -19.22
C TYR A 59 24.28 0.55 -19.70
N ASP A 60 25.25 1.26 -20.26
CA ASP A 60 26.55 0.76 -20.70
C ASP A 60 27.37 0.15 -19.56
N PHE A 61 27.41 0.81 -18.39
CA PHE A 61 28.08 0.26 -17.22
C PHE A 61 27.43 -1.05 -16.76
N THR A 62 26.10 -1.10 -16.74
CA THR A 62 25.36 -2.29 -16.31
C THR A 62 25.55 -3.44 -17.28
N ALA A 63 25.51 -3.17 -18.59
CA ALA A 63 25.76 -4.17 -19.62
C ALA A 63 27.20 -4.72 -19.54
N GLY A 64 28.20 -3.83 -19.39
CA GLY A 64 29.60 -4.23 -19.24
C GLY A 64 29.86 -5.08 -18.00
N MET A 65 29.25 -4.74 -16.86
CA MET A 65 29.34 -5.56 -15.65
C MET A 65 28.82 -6.98 -15.88
N GLU A 66 27.72 -7.15 -16.62
CA GLU A 66 27.18 -8.48 -16.91
C GLU A 66 28.14 -9.29 -17.81
N GLU A 67 28.86 -8.65 -18.73
CA GLU A 67 29.90 -9.29 -19.54
C GLU A 67 31.15 -9.68 -18.71
N GLU A 68 31.54 -8.84 -17.75
CA GLU A 68 32.61 -9.15 -16.78
C GLU A 68 32.24 -10.37 -15.92
N LEU A 69 30.98 -10.45 -15.47
CA LEU A 69 30.48 -11.61 -14.71
C LEU A 69 30.43 -12.90 -15.54
N ASP A 70 30.11 -12.80 -16.83
CA ASP A 70 30.20 -13.94 -17.75
C ASP A 70 31.66 -14.38 -17.95
N THR A 71 32.60 -13.43 -18.06
CA THR A 71 34.04 -13.70 -18.18
C THR A 71 34.60 -14.44 -16.96
N VAL A 72 34.14 -14.07 -15.75
CA VAL A 72 34.45 -14.80 -14.51
C VAL A 72 33.84 -16.20 -14.54
N SER A 73 32.58 -16.33 -14.98
CA SER A 73 31.89 -17.63 -15.06
C SER A 73 32.55 -18.59 -16.05
N ASP A 74 33.15 -18.07 -17.12
CA ASP A 74 33.95 -18.81 -18.10
C ASP A 74 35.37 -19.16 -17.59
N GLY A 75 35.75 -18.71 -16.38
CA GLY A 75 37.08 -18.93 -15.79
C GLY A 75 38.19 -18.10 -16.45
N ARG A 76 37.84 -17.03 -17.17
CA ARG A 76 38.78 -16.14 -17.87
C ARG A 76 39.25 -14.96 -17.02
N GLU A 77 38.61 -14.70 -15.88
CA GLU A 77 39.00 -13.68 -14.90
C GLU A 77 38.82 -14.19 -13.46
N ASP A 78 39.71 -13.80 -12.54
CA ASP A 78 39.54 -14.09 -11.11
C ASP A 78 38.46 -13.18 -10.50
N TRP A 79 37.45 -13.77 -9.86
CA TRP A 79 36.33 -13.04 -9.28
C TRP A 79 36.75 -12.02 -8.21
N LYS A 80 37.85 -12.25 -7.48
CA LYS A 80 38.36 -11.31 -6.47
C LYS A 80 38.96 -10.08 -7.13
N ASP A 81 39.60 -10.24 -8.28
CA ASP A 81 40.16 -9.12 -9.04
C ASP A 81 39.03 -8.23 -9.55
N LEU A 82 37.97 -8.82 -10.11
CA LEU A 82 36.76 -8.10 -10.50
C LEU A 82 36.16 -7.31 -9.32
N LEU A 83 35.92 -7.98 -8.18
CA LEU A 83 35.36 -7.32 -7.00
C LEU A 83 36.26 -6.21 -6.45
N SER A 84 37.58 -6.41 -6.46
CA SER A 84 38.56 -5.41 -6.01
C SER A 84 38.52 -4.17 -6.90
N LYS A 85 38.48 -4.35 -8.23
CA LYS A 85 38.35 -3.26 -9.20
C LYS A 85 37.06 -2.48 -8.98
N PHE A 86 35.91 -3.16 -8.86
CA PHE A 86 34.62 -2.51 -8.59
C PHE A 86 34.65 -1.73 -7.27
N TRP A 87 35.11 -2.37 -6.19
CA TRP A 87 35.07 -1.79 -4.85
C TRP A 87 35.97 -0.56 -4.71
N LYS A 88 37.12 -0.57 -5.39
CA LYS A 88 38.07 0.55 -5.41
C LYS A 88 37.42 1.87 -5.86
N ASP A 89 36.50 1.80 -6.83
CA ASP A 89 35.80 2.97 -7.36
C ASP A 89 34.47 3.24 -6.65
N PHE A 90 33.73 2.19 -6.27
CA PHE A 90 32.40 2.31 -5.67
C PHE A 90 32.45 2.81 -4.23
N LYS A 91 33.39 2.31 -3.43
CA LYS A 91 33.46 2.62 -1.99
C LYS A 91 33.71 4.11 -1.72
N PRO A 92 34.71 4.78 -2.33
CA PRO A 92 34.91 6.21 -2.11
C PRO A 92 33.68 7.03 -2.50
N LYS A 93 33.01 6.66 -3.60
CA LYS A 93 31.80 7.36 -4.04
C LYS A 93 30.64 7.17 -3.07
N SER A 94 30.46 5.95 -2.57
CA SER A 94 29.46 5.65 -1.55
C SER A 94 29.72 6.45 -0.28
N ASP A 95 30.97 6.54 0.18
CA ASP A 95 31.33 7.31 1.37
C ASP A 95 31.04 8.80 1.19
N GLU A 96 31.46 9.39 0.06
CA GLU A 96 31.20 10.80 -0.28
C GLU A 96 29.70 11.14 -0.19
N VAL A 97 28.83 10.27 -0.72
CA VAL A 97 27.37 10.51 -0.73
C VAL A 97 26.78 10.31 0.67
N MET A 98 27.28 9.33 1.44
CA MET A 98 26.82 9.04 2.80
C MET A 98 27.20 10.14 3.81
N GLU A 99 28.27 10.89 3.55
CA GLU A 99 28.68 12.04 4.36
C GLU A 99 27.81 13.29 4.14
N ARG A 100 27.02 13.34 3.06
CA ARG A 100 26.14 14.48 2.77
C ARG A 100 24.99 14.56 3.76
N LYS A 101 24.61 15.78 4.12
CA LYS A 101 23.45 16.01 4.98
C LYS A 101 22.17 15.71 4.20
N PRO A 102 21.11 15.19 4.85
CA PRO A 102 19.82 14.98 4.20
C PRO A 102 19.23 16.23 3.53
N SER A 103 19.53 17.43 4.06
CA SER A 103 19.13 18.70 3.47
C SER A 103 19.82 18.98 2.13
N GLU A 104 21.13 18.73 2.04
CA GLU A 104 21.93 18.93 0.83
C GLU A 104 21.50 17.96 -0.28
N VAL A 105 21.20 16.72 0.11
CA VAL A 105 20.61 15.72 -0.81
C VAL A 105 19.26 16.19 -1.33
N THR A 106 18.39 16.69 -0.45
CA THR A 106 17.06 17.17 -0.83
C THR A 106 17.14 18.38 -1.77
N GLU A 107 18.06 19.31 -1.52
CA GLU A 107 18.28 20.49 -2.36
C GLU A 107 18.79 20.11 -3.75
N ALA A 108 19.77 19.21 -3.83
CA ALA A 108 20.26 18.71 -5.11
C ALA A 108 19.17 17.97 -5.91
N LEU A 109 18.25 17.27 -5.22
CA LEU A 109 17.09 16.63 -5.85
C LEU A 109 16.01 17.63 -6.27
N ASP A 110 15.78 18.71 -5.50
CA ASP A 110 14.86 19.78 -5.88
C ASP A 110 15.29 20.47 -7.18
N GLU A 111 16.59 20.67 -7.34
CA GLU A 111 17.19 21.22 -8.56
C GLU A 111 17.08 20.22 -9.72
N PHE A 112 17.55 18.98 -9.51
CA PHE A 112 17.55 17.94 -10.55
C PHE A 112 16.15 17.61 -11.06
N LEU A 113 15.15 17.65 -10.18
CA LEU A 113 13.75 17.38 -10.51
C LEU A 113 12.95 18.65 -10.82
N SER A 114 13.60 19.81 -10.99
CA SER A 114 12.89 21.09 -11.08
C SER A 114 11.84 21.09 -12.20
N ASP A 115 12.19 20.67 -13.42
CA ASP A 115 11.27 20.66 -14.56
C ASP A 115 10.11 19.66 -14.38
N TYR A 116 10.38 18.57 -13.66
CA TYR A 116 9.37 17.56 -13.37
C TYR A 116 8.40 17.99 -12.26
N LEU A 117 8.92 18.63 -11.21
CA LEU A 117 8.13 19.10 -10.06
C LEU A 117 7.41 20.40 -10.37
N PHE A 118 8.01 21.25 -11.18
CA PHE A 118 7.58 22.60 -11.51
C PHE A 118 7.58 22.80 -13.04
N PRO A 119 6.74 22.04 -13.78
CA PRO A 119 6.65 22.20 -15.22
C PRO A 119 6.18 23.63 -15.57
N PRO A 120 6.66 24.19 -16.68
CA PRO A 120 6.26 25.52 -17.12
C PRO A 120 4.75 25.59 -17.32
N LYS A 121 4.15 26.70 -16.89
CA LYS A 121 2.71 26.94 -17.03
C LYS A 121 2.42 27.69 -18.32
N GLU A 122 1.24 27.43 -18.90
CA GLU A 122 0.78 28.10 -20.13
C GLU A 122 0.60 29.62 -19.95
N ASP A 123 0.33 30.05 -18.72
CA ASP A 123 0.18 31.45 -18.34
C ASP A 123 1.52 32.21 -18.21
N GLY A 124 2.66 31.53 -18.42
CA GLY A 124 4.00 32.11 -18.29
C GLY A 124 4.41 32.47 -16.87
N THR A 125 3.60 32.14 -15.85
CA THR A 125 3.93 32.43 -14.46
C THR A 125 5.00 31.47 -13.93
N ASP A 126 5.78 31.94 -12.95
CA ASP A 126 6.79 31.11 -12.29
C ASP A 126 6.14 29.83 -11.72
N PRO A 127 6.55 28.63 -12.19
CA PRO A 127 5.94 27.38 -11.75
C PRO A 127 6.26 27.04 -10.29
N ARG A 128 7.23 27.73 -9.66
CA ARG A 128 7.53 27.63 -8.23
C ARG A 128 6.76 28.65 -7.38
N LYS A 129 5.98 29.55 -7.97
CA LYS A 129 5.15 30.48 -7.20
C LYS A 129 4.10 29.71 -6.40
N CYS A 130 4.07 29.94 -5.08
CA CYS A 130 3.10 29.30 -4.20
C CYS A 130 1.70 29.92 -4.40
N PRO A 131 0.67 29.14 -4.79
CA PRO A 131 -0.67 29.67 -5.05
C PRO A 131 -1.31 30.22 -3.77
N LEU A 132 -1.08 29.57 -2.62
CA LEU A 132 -1.65 30.01 -1.35
C LEU A 132 -1.07 31.36 -0.88
N CYS A 133 0.24 31.58 -1.07
CA CYS A 133 0.85 32.88 -0.79
C CYS A 133 0.30 33.96 -1.73
N ASP A 134 0.07 33.63 -3.00
CA ASP A 134 -0.49 34.57 -3.98
C ASP A 134 -1.91 34.99 -3.59
N THR A 135 -2.76 34.03 -3.23
CA THR A 135 -4.15 34.30 -2.80
C THR A 135 -4.22 35.07 -1.49
N GLU A 136 -3.27 34.88 -0.58
CA GLU A 136 -3.25 35.54 0.74
C GLU A 136 -2.38 36.81 0.76
N GLY A 137 -1.88 37.26 -0.40
CA GLY A 137 -1.08 38.48 -0.52
C GLY A 137 0.27 38.42 0.20
N ARG A 138 0.84 37.23 0.42
CA ARG A 138 2.15 37.06 1.07
C ARG A 138 3.27 37.14 0.03
N SER A 139 4.28 37.97 0.28
CA SER A 139 5.48 38.04 -0.55
C SER A 139 6.41 36.82 -0.35
N GLY A 140 7.18 36.47 -1.40
CA GLY A 140 8.26 35.47 -1.31
C GLY A 140 7.84 33.99 -1.28
N GLY A 141 6.57 33.66 -1.50
CA GLY A 141 6.11 32.27 -1.49
C GLY A 141 6.68 31.43 -2.64
N ARG A 142 7.75 30.67 -2.39
CA ARG A 142 8.38 29.75 -3.34
C ARG A 142 8.22 28.29 -2.92
N LEU A 143 7.86 27.42 -3.85
CA LEU A 143 7.74 25.98 -3.65
C LEU A 143 9.09 25.28 -3.83
N ALA A 144 9.37 24.32 -2.95
CA ALA A 144 10.57 23.48 -3.00
C ALA A 144 10.26 22.06 -2.48
N LEU A 145 11.04 21.09 -2.94
CA LEU A 145 11.06 19.73 -2.43
C LEU A 145 11.57 19.72 -0.98
N ARG A 146 10.87 18.99 -0.12
CA ARG A 146 11.19 18.78 1.29
C ARG A 146 11.10 17.30 1.62
N GLY A 147 11.97 16.84 2.51
CA GLY A 147 11.89 15.51 3.10
C GLY A 147 10.97 15.49 4.33
N GLY A 148 10.22 14.41 4.51
CA GLY A 148 9.38 14.20 5.69
C GLY A 148 9.29 12.74 6.10
N ARG A 149 8.67 12.47 7.26
CA ARG A 149 8.47 11.11 7.79
C ARG A 149 7.75 10.17 6.81
N PHE A 150 6.89 10.73 5.96
CA PHE A 150 6.04 9.98 5.04
C PHE A 150 6.54 10.03 3.59
N GLY A 151 7.79 10.45 3.37
CA GLY A 151 8.38 10.62 2.04
C GLY A 151 8.63 12.07 1.67
N ALA A 152 9.12 12.28 0.45
CA ALA A 152 9.34 13.62 -0.09
C ALA A 152 8.02 14.27 -0.52
N PHE A 153 7.94 15.59 -0.39
CA PHE A 153 6.77 16.40 -0.75
C PHE A 153 7.21 17.80 -1.16
N VAL A 154 6.36 18.51 -1.88
CA VAL A 154 6.60 19.92 -2.24
C VAL A 154 5.93 20.81 -1.20
N ALA A 155 6.63 21.83 -0.71
CA ALA A 155 6.11 22.76 0.29
C ALA A 155 6.57 24.19 0.04
N CYS A 156 5.82 25.16 0.58
CA CYS A 156 6.20 26.57 0.56
C CYS A 156 7.40 26.84 1.47
N ALA A 157 8.33 27.68 1.02
CA ALA A 157 9.48 28.13 1.78
C ALA A 157 9.10 29.03 2.97
N ASN A 158 7.96 29.71 2.91
CA ASN A 158 7.43 30.56 3.99
C ASN A 158 6.77 29.74 5.13
N TYR A 159 7.21 28.52 5.39
CA TYR A 159 6.75 27.78 6.57
C TYR A 159 7.44 28.36 7.81
N PRO A 160 6.73 28.60 8.93
CA PRO A 160 5.38 28.14 9.28
C PRO A 160 4.20 29.05 8.86
N GLU A 161 4.47 30.23 8.29
CA GLU A 161 3.46 31.24 7.93
C GLU A 161 2.54 30.79 6.80
N CYS A 162 3.04 29.95 5.88
CA CYS A 162 2.31 29.29 4.80
C CYS A 162 2.47 27.78 4.91
N LYS A 163 1.35 27.06 5.07
CA LYS A 163 1.32 25.60 5.23
C LYS A 163 0.97 24.84 3.95
N PHE A 164 1.10 25.50 2.79
CA PHE A 164 0.85 24.85 1.51
C PHE A 164 1.80 23.66 1.31
N THR A 165 1.22 22.51 0.99
CA THR A 165 1.97 21.28 0.65
C THR A 165 1.29 20.55 -0.50
N ARG A 166 2.08 19.83 -1.29
CA ARG A 166 1.63 18.95 -2.36
C ARG A 166 2.48 17.68 -2.35
N LYS A 167 1.88 16.53 -2.71
CA LYS A 167 2.62 15.28 -2.85
C LYS A 167 3.65 15.34 -3.99
N PHE A 168 4.65 14.47 -3.89
CA PHE A 168 5.61 14.23 -4.95
C PHE A 168 4.91 13.61 -6.18
N ALA A 169 5.40 13.85 -7.40
CA ALA A 169 4.89 13.28 -8.66
C ALA A 169 3.47 13.68 -9.14
N GLN A 170 2.97 14.86 -8.77
CA GLN A 170 1.86 15.52 -9.46
C GLN A 170 2.36 16.74 -10.26
N PRO A 171 2.92 16.56 -11.48
CA PRO A 171 3.24 17.67 -12.37
C PRO A 171 1.94 18.39 -12.75
N GLY A 172 1.84 19.69 -12.49
CA GLY A 172 0.64 20.47 -12.78
C GLY A 172 -0.62 20.04 -12.01
N GLY A 173 -0.53 19.09 -11.06
CA GLY A 173 -1.68 18.60 -10.32
C GLY A 173 -2.08 19.56 -9.20
N ALA A 174 -3.38 19.84 -9.16
CA ALA A 174 -4.14 20.21 -7.97
C ALA A 174 -3.53 19.57 -6.72
N ALA A 175 -3.37 20.36 -5.65
CA ALA A 175 -2.78 19.93 -4.41
C ALA A 175 -3.28 18.54 -3.98
N ALA A 176 -2.40 17.76 -3.34
CA ALA A 176 -2.85 16.63 -2.55
C ALA A 176 -3.67 17.17 -1.37
N GLY A 177 -4.97 17.34 -1.61
CA GLY A 177 -5.86 18.08 -0.74
C GLY A 177 -6.17 19.47 -1.28
N GLU A 178 -6.74 19.57 -2.48
CA GLU A 178 -7.67 20.68 -2.72
C GLU A 178 -8.80 20.57 -1.71
N GLU A 179 -8.63 21.31 -0.62
CA GLU A 179 -9.77 21.95 0.00
C GLU A 179 -10.30 22.93 -1.03
N GLY A 180 -11.39 22.54 -1.69
CA GLY A 180 -11.94 23.25 -2.83
C GLY A 180 -13.44 23.09 -2.83
N GLU A 181 -14.14 24.16 -3.19
CA GLU A 181 -15.59 24.14 -3.37
C GLU A 181 -15.91 23.42 -4.69
N LEU A 182 -16.66 22.31 -4.60
CA LEU A 182 -17.11 21.54 -5.77
C LEU A 182 -18.34 22.17 -6.43
N GLY A 183 -18.98 23.13 -5.75
CA GLY A 183 -20.22 23.79 -6.16
C GLY A 183 -21.29 23.69 -5.07
N LYS A 184 -22.53 24.03 -5.44
CA LYS A 184 -23.69 23.99 -4.53
C LYS A 184 -24.54 22.76 -4.79
N HIS A 185 -25.06 22.15 -3.74
CA HIS A 185 -26.01 21.05 -3.86
C HIS A 185 -27.28 21.52 -4.57
N PRO A 186 -27.77 20.82 -5.59
CA PRO A 186 -28.89 21.28 -6.42
C PRO A 186 -30.20 21.44 -5.66
N GLU A 187 -30.44 20.63 -4.62
CA GLU A 187 -31.68 20.68 -3.84
C GLU A 187 -31.61 21.59 -2.60
N SER A 188 -30.47 21.64 -1.89
CA SER A 188 -30.34 22.39 -0.63
C SER A 188 -29.69 23.76 -0.84
N GLY A 189 -29.02 23.99 -1.97
CA GLY A 189 -28.25 25.21 -2.24
C GLY A 189 -26.98 25.35 -1.41
N GLU A 190 -26.65 24.38 -0.55
CA GLU A 190 -25.49 24.44 0.33
C GLU A 190 -24.19 24.17 -0.42
N PRO A 191 -23.08 24.86 -0.06
CA PRO A 191 -21.79 24.62 -0.67
C PRO A 191 -21.26 23.24 -0.26
N ILE A 192 -20.75 22.50 -1.25
CA ILE A 192 -20.07 21.23 -1.07
C ILE A 192 -18.57 21.49 -1.21
N THR A 193 -17.81 21.10 -0.18
CA THR A 193 -16.37 21.26 -0.16
C THR A 193 -15.69 19.91 -0.09
N ARG A 194 -14.60 19.74 -0.84
CA ARG A 194 -13.66 18.65 -0.66
C ARG A 194 -12.74 18.99 0.51
N LYS A 195 -12.37 18.01 1.34
CA LYS A 195 -11.44 18.16 2.47
C LYS A 195 -10.57 16.91 2.65
N VAL A 196 -9.50 17.02 3.44
CA VAL A 196 -8.64 15.88 3.79
C VAL A 196 -8.63 15.66 5.30
N GLY A 197 -9.11 14.49 5.73
CA GLY A 197 -9.22 14.12 7.13
C GLY A 197 -8.27 12.99 7.53
N ARG A 198 -8.28 12.63 8.82
CA ARG A 198 -7.47 11.53 9.39
C ARG A 198 -7.67 10.15 8.73
N PHE A 199 -8.79 9.97 8.03
CA PHE A 199 -9.16 8.71 7.36
C PHE A 199 -9.06 8.78 5.84
N GLY A 200 -8.60 9.89 5.28
CA GLY A 200 -8.52 10.12 3.84
C GLY A 200 -9.33 11.33 3.37
N PRO A 201 -9.39 11.55 2.05
CA PRO A 201 -10.18 12.62 1.45
C PRO A 201 -11.68 12.37 1.67
N TYR A 202 -12.42 13.45 1.96
CA TYR A 202 -13.86 13.42 2.18
C TYR A 202 -14.51 14.68 1.59
N ILE A 203 -15.82 14.64 1.41
CA ILE A 203 -16.65 15.80 1.07
C ILE A 203 -17.49 16.21 2.28
N GLU A 204 -17.72 17.51 2.41
CA GLU A 204 -18.49 18.12 3.49
C GLU A 204 -19.49 19.12 2.89
N MET A 205 -20.75 19.01 3.30
CA MET A 205 -21.83 19.93 2.96
C MET A 205 -22.40 20.54 4.25
N GLY A 206 -22.53 21.86 4.29
CA GLY A 206 -22.92 22.61 5.48
C GLY A 206 -21.77 22.87 6.45
N SER A 207 -22.07 23.32 7.68
CA SER A 207 -21.06 23.69 8.67
C SER A 207 -21.34 23.10 10.06
N GLY A 208 -20.29 22.93 10.86
CA GLY A 208 -20.41 22.48 12.26
C GLY A 208 -20.60 20.97 12.45
N LYS A 209 -21.32 20.60 13.53
CA LYS A 209 -21.53 19.20 13.93
C LYS A 209 -22.53 18.47 13.04
N GLU A 210 -23.44 19.21 12.42
CA GLU A 210 -24.50 18.66 11.56
C GLU A 210 -24.09 18.59 10.08
N ALA A 211 -22.88 19.04 9.74
CA ALA A 211 -22.37 18.95 8.38
C ALA A 211 -22.39 17.50 7.88
N ALA A 212 -23.03 17.29 6.74
CA ALA A 212 -23.08 16.01 6.07
C ALA A 212 -21.70 15.70 5.51
N ARG A 213 -21.18 14.50 5.81
CA ARG A 213 -19.83 14.08 5.41
C ARG A 213 -19.87 12.74 4.72
N SER A 214 -19.13 12.62 3.63
CA SER A 214 -18.93 11.35 2.94
C SER A 214 -17.48 11.15 2.55
N SER A 215 -16.97 9.93 2.71
CA SER A 215 -15.59 9.61 2.30
C SER A 215 -15.51 9.51 0.78
N ILE A 216 -14.40 9.94 0.18
CA ILE A 216 -14.17 9.82 -1.26
C ILE A 216 -13.50 8.46 -1.53
N PRO A 217 -14.16 7.51 -2.22
CA PRO A 217 -13.58 6.20 -2.53
C PRO A 217 -12.44 6.31 -3.55
N LYS A 218 -11.56 5.31 -3.59
CA LYS A 218 -10.44 5.28 -4.54
C LYS A 218 -10.81 4.74 -5.92
N ASP A 219 -11.95 4.07 -6.01
CA ASP A 219 -12.43 3.33 -7.18
C ASP A 219 -13.45 4.12 -8.01
N ILE A 220 -13.75 5.37 -7.63
CA ILE A 220 -14.53 6.28 -8.47
C ILE A 220 -13.62 7.02 -9.47
N PRO A 221 -14.17 7.51 -10.59
CA PRO A 221 -13.51 8.48 -11.47
C PRO A 221 -13.16 9.79 -10.73
N GLU A 222 -12.75 10.80 -11.49
CA GLU A 222 -12.57 12.14 -10.96
C GLU A 222 -13.86 12.63 -10.25
N LEU A 223 -13.67 13.25 -9.09
CA LEU A 223 -14.77 13.71 -8.24
C LEU A 223 -15.36 15.00 -8.81
N ASP A 224 -16.55 14.90 -9.41
CA ASP A 224 -17.36 16.03 -9.82
C ASP A 224 -18.51 16.32 -8.82
N LEU A 225 -19.27 17.39 -9.06
CA LEU A 225 -20.43 17.76 -8.24
C LEU A 225 -21.49 16.66 -8.21
N GLY A 226 -21.71 15.95 -9.33
CA GLY A 226 -22.70 14.89 -9.42
C GLY A 226 -22.36 13.69 -8.54
N TRP A 227 -21.10 13.29 -8.51
CA TRP A 227 -20.58 12.28 -7.59
C TRP A 227 -20.66 12.74 -6.14
N ALA A 228 -20.36 14.00 -5.87
CA ALA A 228 -20.42 14.54 -4.52
C ALA A 228 -21.84 14.47 -3.93
N VAL A 229 -22.85 14.86 -4.71
CA VAL A 229 -24.27 14.74 -4.35
C VAL A 229 -24.66 13.29 -4.08
N LYS A 230 -24.27 12.35 -4.96
CA LYS A 230 -24.54 10.92 -4.78
C LYS A 230 -23.91 10.34 -3.51
N LEU A 231 -22.69 10.76 -3.18
CA LEU A 231 -21.99 10.27 -1.99
C LEU A 231 -22.57 10.86 -0.69
N LEU A 232 -23.09 12.08 -0.73
CA LEU A 232 -23.74 12.75 0.41
C LEU A 232 -25.15 12.21 0.69
N SER A 233 -25.82 11.63 -0.29
CA SER A 233 -27.15 11.03 -0.12
C SER A 233 -27.14 9.62 0.49
N LEU A 234 -25.96 9.08 0.82
CA LEU A 234 -25.85 7.79 1.50
C LEU A 234 -26.20 7.93 2.99
N PRO A 235 -26.86 6.92 3.60
CA PRO A 235 -27.18 5.59 3.06
C PRO A 235 -28.39 5.56 2.11
N ARG A 236 -28.29 4.78 1.01
CA ARG A 236 -29.39 4.56 0.06
C ARG A 236 -30.27 3.40 0.53
N THR A 237 -31.56 3.65 0.75
CA THR A 237 -32.54 2.59 1.06
C THR A 237 -32.97 1.90 -0.23
N ILE A 238 -32.80 0.57 -0.29
CA ILE A 238 -33.23 -0.27 -1.42
C ILE A 238 -34.71 -0.66 -1.27
N GLY A 239 -35.15 -0.92 -0.04
CA GLY A 239 -36.53 -1.28 0.29
C GLY A 239 -36.58 -2.27 1.46
N LYS A 240 -37.78 -2.80 1.72
CA LYS A 240 -38.02 -3.81 2.77
C LYS A 240 -37.68 -5.20 2.27
N HIS A 241 -36.93 -5.97 3.05
CA HIS A 241 -36.60 -7.35 2.76
C HIS A 241 -37.88 -8.21 2.74
N PRO A 242 -38.08 -9.08 1.73
CA PRO A 242 -39.33 -9.81 1.55
C PRO A 242 -39.69 -10.74 2.72
N GLU A 243 -38.70 -11.34 3.38
CA GLU A 243 -38.93 -12.29 4.48
C GLU A 243 -39.05 -11.63 5.86
N THR A 244 -38.27 -10.59 6.12
CA THR A 244 -38.16 -10.00 7.47
C THR A 244 -38.93 -8.70 7.60
N GLY A 245 -39.34 -8.07 6.49
CA GLY A 245 -40.02 -6.77 6.47
C GLY A 245 -39.14 -5.57 6.82
N GLU A 246 -37.90 -5.81 7.27
CA GLU A 246 -36.94 -4.78 7.69
C GLU A 246 -36.19 -4.18 6.50
N GLU A 247 -35.71 -2.95 6.65
CA GLU A 247 -35.05 -2.23 5.56
C GLU A 247 -33.70 -2.83 5.17
N ILE A 248 -33.40 -2.76 3.88
CA ILE A 248 -32.08 -2.99 3.31
C ILE A 248 -31.52 -1.65 2.87
N THR A 249 -30.32 -1.31 3.37
CA THR A 249 -29.60 -0.09 2.99
C THR A 249 -28.27 -0.43 2.33
N ALA A 250 -27.86 0.40 1.36
CA ALA A 250 -26.55 0.38 0.74
C ALA A 250 -25.76 1.61 1.18
N SER A 251 -24.54 1.41 1.67
CA SER A 251 -23.73 2.51 2.22
C SER A 251 -22.23 2.27 2.04
N LEU A 252 -21.44 3.29 2.38
CA LEU A 252 -19.98 3.27 2.31
C LEU A 252 -19.40 3.27 3.73
N GLY A 253 -18.61 2.23 4.05
CA GLY A 253 -17.99 2.06 5.37
C GLY A 253 -16.47 2.09 5.31
N ARG A 254 -15.83 1.94 6.49
CA ARG A 254 -14.37 1.91 6.63
C ARG A 254 -13.66 0.82 5.81
N TYR A 255 -14.37 -0.24 5.44
CA TYR A 255 -13.85 -1.38 4.66
C TYR A 255 -14.37 -1.42 3.23
N GLY A 256 -15.01 -0.34 2.78
CA GLY A 256 -15.60 -0.22 1.45
C GLY A 256 -17.13 -0.29 1.44
N PRO A 257 -17.71 -0.42 0.24
CA PRO A 257 -19.16 -0.41 0.02
C PRO A 257 -19.81 -1.69 0.53
N TYR A 258 -20.99 -1.57 1.15
CA TYR A 258 -21.68 -2.68 1.78
C TYR A 258 -23.21 -2.52 1.79
N LEU A 259 -23.89 -3.64 1.91
CA LEU A 259 -25.32 -3.74 2.23
C LEU A 259 -25.47 -4.00 3.73
N ALA A 260 -26.46 -3.38 4.35
CA ALA A 260 -26.84 -3.62 5.74
C ALA A 260 -28.31 -4.02 5.83
N HIS A 261 -28.57 -5.06 6.63
CA HIS A 261 -29.91 -5.52 6.93
C HIS A 261 -29.92 -6.25 8.29
N ASN A 262 -30.70 -5.76 9.24
CA ASN A 262 -30.88 -6.38 10.57
C ASN A 262 -29.57 -6.84 11.24
N GLY A 263 -28.56 -5.96 11.29
CA GLY A 263 -27.23 -6.25 11.85
C GLY A 263 -26.33 -7.15 11.00
N LYS A 264 -26.82 -7.68 9.87
CA LYS A 264 -26.03 -8.43 8.88
C LYS A 264 -25.50 -7.50 7.80
N TYR A 265 -24.33 -7.86 7.28
CA TYR A 265 -23.62 -7.07 6.27
C TYR A 265 -23.17 -7.93 5.11
N ALA A 266 -23.30 -7.43 3.89
CA ALA A 266 -22.71 -8.02 2.68
C ALA A 266 -21.81 -7.03 1.97
N LYS A 267 -20.64 -7.48 1.52
CA LYS A 267 -19.68 -6.61 0.83
C LYS A 267 -20.09 -6.42 -0.63
N LEU A 268 -19.98 -5.19 -1.13
CA LEU A 268 -20.13 -4.86 -2.55
C LEU A 268 -18.75 -4.82 -3.24
N ARG A 269 -18.73 -5.03 -4.56
CA ARG A 269 -17.50 -5.13 -5.37
C ARG A 269 -16.85 -3.77 -5.63
N GLY A 270 -17.66 -2.71 -5.69
CA GLY A 270 -17.20 -1.35 -5.93
C GLY A 270 -18.26 -0.30 -5.58
N THR A 271 -17.86 0.96 -5.56
CA THR A 271 -18.69 2.10 -5.15
C THR A 271 -19.89 2.30 -6.07
N ALA A 272 -19.74 2.12 -7.38
CA ALA A 272 -20.85 2.23 -8.34
C ALA A 272 -22.01 1.29 -8.00
N GLU A 273 -21.69 0.10 -7.51
CA GLU A 273 -22.68 -0.94 -7.18
C GLU A 273 -23.63 -0.52 -6.06
N ILE A 274 -23.28 0.44 -5.19
CA ILE A 274 -24.18 1.00 -4.16
C ILE A 274 -25.45 1.58 -4.82
N PHE A 275 -25.29 2.21 -5.98
CA PHE A 275 -26.36 2.94 -6.68
C PHE A 275 -27.12 2.05 -7.66
N GLU A 276 -26.50 0.98 -8.14
CA GLU A 276 -27.06 0.08 -9.15
C GLU A 276 -27.76 -1.14 -8.54
N VAL A 277 -27.36 -1.57 -7.33
CA VAL A 277 -27.90 -2.78 -6.71
C VAL A 277 -29.41 -2.66 -6.48
N GLY A 278 -30.15 -3.61 -7.03
CA GLY A 278 -31.59 -3.78 -6.83
C GLY A 278 -31.92 -4.78 -5.71
N MET A 279 -33.20 -4.85 -5.33
CA MET A 279 -33.71 -5.70 -4.24
C MET A 279 -33.27 -7.17 -4.37
N ASN A 280 -33.48 -7.78 -5.53
CA ASN A 280 -33.17 -9.20 -5.75
C ASN A 280 -31.68 -9.51 -5.52
N ALA A 281 -30.79 -8.68 -6.07
CA ALA A 281 -29.35 -8.83 -5.89
C ALA A 281 -28.93 -8.59 -4.44
N ALA A 282 -29.59 -7.65 -3.75
CA ALA A 282 -29.29 -7.34 -2.37
C ALA A 282 -29.64 -8.51 -1.42
N VAL A 283 -30.81 -9.13 -1.60
CA VAL A 283 -31.25 -10.31 -0.83
C VAL A 283 -30.29 -11.48 -1.05
N VAL A 284 -29.92 -11.78 -2.30
CA VAL A 284 -28.98 -12.87 -2.62
C VAL A 284 -27.64 -12.63 -1.93
N LYS A 285 -27.07 -11.43 -2.03
CA LYS A 285 -25.77 -11.12 -1.40
C LYS A 285 -25.81 -11.18 0.11
N LEU A 286 -26.92 -10.75 0.73
CA LEU A 286 -27.10 -10.84 2.18
C LEU A 286 -27.23 -12.29 2.63
N ALA A 287 -27.93 -13.13 1.88
CA ALA A 287 -28.01 -14.57 2.14
C ALA A 287 -26.65 -15.26 1.98
N GLU A 288 -25.92 -14.99 0.88
CA GLU A 288 -24.56 -15.50 0.66
C GLU A 288 -23.59 -15.09 1.78
N ALA A 289 -23.65 -13.82 2.20
CA ALA A 289 -22.83 -13.31 3.29
C ALA A 289 -23.19 -13.96 4.64
N ALA A 290 -24.49 -14.15 4.92
CA ALA A 290 -24.96 -14.85 6.12
C ALA A 290 -24.52 -16.31 6.16
N ASN A 291 -24.43 -16.96 4.99
CA ASN A 291 -23.94 -18.33 4.84
C ASN A 291 -22.40 -18.44 4.77
N GLY A 292 -21.67 -17.37 5.12
CA GLY A 292 -20.20 -17.40 5.23
C GLY A 292 -19.44 -16.89 4.01
N GLY A 293 -20.10 -16.10 3.15
CA GLY A 293 -19.55 -15.22 2.11
C GLY A 293 -18.09 -15.49 1.74
N GLY A 294 -17.88 -16.36 0.76
CA GLY A 294 -16.56 -16.49 0.11
C GLY A 294 -15.42 -17.00 1.01
N ARG A 295 -15.68 -17.59 2.18
CA ARG A 295 -14.91 -18.79 2.54
C ARG A 295 -15.39 -19.85 1.57
N GLY A 296 -14.78 -19.87 0.38
CA GLY A 296 -14.84 -21.03 -0.46
C GLY A 296 -14.62 -22.21 0.48
N ALA A 297 -15.59 -23.11 0.51
CA ALA A 297 -15.27 -24.51 0.63
C ALA A 297 -14.18 -24.75 -0.43
N ARG A 298 -12.92 -24.55 -0.06
CA ARG A 298 -11.92 -25.53 -0.44
C ARG A 298 -12.59 -26.80 0.04
N ALA A 299 -13.11 -27.58 -0.91
CA ALA A 299 -13.25 -29.01 -0.71
C ALA A 299 -12.04 -29.40 0.13
N ALA A 300 -12.30 -29.90 1.35
CA ALA A 300 -11.24 -30.27 2.27
C ALA A 300 -10.23 -31.06 1.45
N ALA A 301 -9.00 -30.54 1.30
CA ALA A 301 -8.01 -31.17 0.44
C ALA A 301 -7.93 -32.63 0.87
N GLU A 302 -8.16 -33.56 -0.06
CA GLU A 302 -8.13 -34.97 0.31
C GLU A 302 -6.76 -35.28 0.93
N PRO A 303 -6.72 -36.07 2.01
CA PRO A 303 -5.46 -36.46 2.63
C PRO A 303 -4.56 -37.14 1.60
N LEU A 304 -3.29 -36.74 1.55
CA LEU A 304 -2.26 -37.43 0.76
C LEU A 304 -2.11 -38.89 1.23
N LYS A 305 -2.33 -39.14 2.52
CA LYS A 305 -2.32 -40.47 3.14
C LYS A 305 -3.12 -40.44 4.44
N THR A 306 -3.88 -41.49 4.74
CA THR A 306 -4.54 -41.68 6.04
C THR A 306 -3.87 -42.83 6.78
N PHE A 307 -3.61 -42.64 8.07
CA PHE A 307 -3.07 -43.64 8.97
C PHE A 307 -4.12 -44.01 10.05
N GLY A 308 -3.77 -44.91 10.96
CA GLY A 308 -4.60 -45.24 12.11
C GLY A 308 -4.78 -44.09 13.11
N ALA A 309 -5.52 -44.39 14.18
CA ALA A 309 -5.72 -43.45 15.28
C ALA A 309 -4.42 -43.28 16.07
N HIS A 310 -4.08 -42.04 16.42
CA HIS A 310 -2.94 -41.76 17.28
C HIS A 310 -3.16 -42.40 18.67
N PRO A 311 -2.20 -43.17 19.22
CA PRO A 311 -2.37 -43.88 20.49
C PRO A 311 -2.77 -42.99 21.68
N GLU A 312 -2.26 -41.75 21.73
CA GLU A 312 -2.55 -40.83 22.84
C GLU A 312 -3.77 -39.92 22.64
N SER A 313 -3.95 -39.35 21.44
CA SER A 313 -5.04 -38.39 21.19
C SER A 313 -6.32 -39.05 20.67
N GLY A 314 -6.24 -40.31 20.24
CA GLY A 314 -7.34 -41.05 19.62
C GLY A 314 -7.79 -40.52 18.26
N GLY A 315 -7.18 -39.44 17.76
CA GLY A 315 -7.52 -38.82 16.48
C GLY A 315 -6.95 -39.60 15.30
N VAL A 316 -7.74 -39.77 14.23
CA VAL A 316 -7.28 -40.39 12.98
C VAL A 316 -6.20 -39.50 12.34
N MET A 317 -5.00 -40.04 12.16
CA MET A 317 -3.89 -39.29 11.62
C MET A 317 -3.97 -39.20 10.09
N LYS A 318 -3.74 -38.00 9.55
CA LYS A 318 -3.84 -37.69 8.13
C LYS A 318 -2.64 -36.86 7.68
N LEU A 319 -2.04 -37.23 6.56
CA LEU A 319 -1.02 -36.43 5.88
C LEU A 319 -1.69 -35.47 4.90
N MET A 320 -1.39 -34.18 5.02
CA MET A 320 -2.08 -33.10 4.31
C MET A 320 -1.06 -32.19 3.62
N ALA A 321 -1.41 -31.64 2.46
CA ALA A 321 -0.63 -30.59 1.80
C ALA A 321 -0.91 -29.21 2.44
N GLY A 322 0.12 -28.53 2.94
CA GLY A 322 0.00 -27.22 3.61
C GLY A 322 0.76 -26.10 2.91
N ARG A 323 0.41 -24.85 3.23
CA ARG A 323 1.07 -23.62 2.71
C ARG A 323 2.59 -23.59 2.98
N TYR A 324 3.03 -24.26 4.05
CA TYR A 324 4.41 -24.25 4.51
C TYR A 324 5.12 -25.61 4.30
N GLY A 325 4.50 -26.50 3.51
CA GLY A 325 4.95 -27.88 3.28
C GLY A 325 3.92 -28.92 3.77
N PRO A 326 4.14 -30.20 3.45
CA PRO A 326 3.33 -31.32 3.94
C PRO A 326 3.32 -31.39 5.47
N TYR A 327 2.21 -31.81 6.06
CA TYR A 327 2.07 -31.94 7.52
C TYR A 327 1.13 -33.08 7.90
N VAL A 328 1.40 -33.71 9.04
CA VAL A 328 0.52 -34.71 9.66
C VAL A 328 -0.41 -34.00 10.65
N THR A 329 -1.67 -34.42 10.68
CA THR A 329 -2.67 -33.96 11.64
C THR A 329 -3.49 -35.11 12.21
N ASP A 330 -3.77 -35.09 13.52
CA ASP A 330 -4.73 -35.97 14.19
C ASP A 330 -6.11 -35.30 14.39
N GLY A 331 -6.30 -34.12 13.77
CA GLY A 331 -7.48 -33.27 13.93
C GLY A 331 -7.32 -32.18 15.00
N THR A 332 -6.37 -32.32 15.93
CA THR A 332 -6.11 -31.37 17.02
C THR A 332 -4.70 -30.77 16.92
N THR A 333 -3.69 -31.59 16.64
CA THR A 333 -2.28 -31.24 16.54
C THR A 333 -1.83 -31.31 15.09
N ASN A 334 -1.10 -30.28 14.63
CA ASN A 334 -0.54 -30.23 13.27
C ASN A 334 1.00 -30.22 13.33
N ALA A 335 1.62 -31.29 12.83
CA ALA A 335 3.07 -31.50 12.80
C ALA A 335 3.60 -31.40 11.36
N THR A 336 4.40 -30.38 11.07
CA THR A 336 5.02 -30.18 9.74
C THR A 336 6.09 -31.24 9.47
N LEU A 337 6.09 -31.82 8.26
CA LEU A 337 7.07 -32.79 7.83
C LEU A 337 8.45 -32.11 7.63
N PRO A 338 9.56 -32.68 8.14
CA PRO A 338 10.91 -32.20 7.87
C PRO A 338 11.23 -32.17 6.37
N ARG A 339 12.07 -31.21 5.93
CA ARG A 339 12.35 -30.96 4.50
C ARG A 339 13.10 -32.10 3.80
N ASP A 340 13.75 -32.94 4.58
CA ASP A 340 14.53 -34.12 4.19
C ASP A 340 13.68 -35.38 4.00
N LYS A 341 12.41 -35.38 4.44
CA LYS A 341 11.51 -36.53 4.31
C LYS A 341 10.51 -36.34 3.17
N GLN A 342 10.31 -37.40 2.39
CA GLN A 342 9.29 -37.45 1.33
C GLN A 342 7.93 -37.88 1.91
N PRO A 343 6.82 -37.22 1.52
CA PRO A 343 5.46 -37.55 1.98
C PRO A 343 5.06 -39.01 1.74
N GLU A 344 5.49 -39.60 0.63
CA GLU A 344 5.10 -40.92 0.15
C GLU A 344 5.66 -42.05 1.02
N THR A 345 6.86 -41.84 1.57
CA THR A 345 7.59 -42.83 2.37
C THR A 345 7.26 -42.77 3.85
N LEU A 346 6.39 -41.85 4.29
CA LEU A 346 6.06 -41.68 5.70
C LEU A 346 5.31 -42.91 6.24
N THR A 347 5.83 -43.49 7.32
CA THR A 347 5.25 -44.63 8.04
C THR A 347 4.30 -44.19 9.15
N GLU A 348 3.47 -45.12 9.65
CA GLU A 348 2.51 -44.83 10.71
C GLU A 348 3.20 -44.51 12.04
N GLU A 349 4.27 -45.25 12.35
CA GLU A 349 5.08 -45.06 13.54
C GLU A 349 5.73 -43.66 13.56
N GLU A 350 6.24 -43.20 12.42
CA GLU A 350 6.80 -41.85 12.28
C GLU A 350 5.73 -40.76 12.39
N ALA A 351 4.51 -41.02 11.90
CA ALA A 351 3.39 -40.09 12.04
C ALA A 351 2.99 -39.91 13.52
N VAL A 352 2.98 -41.00 14.31
CA VAL A 352 2.77 -40.95 15.77
C VAL A 352 3.85 -40.10 16.44
N VAL A 353 5.13 -40.35 16.13
CA VAL A 353 6.24 -39.60 16.72
C VAL A 353 6.14 -38.11 16.42
N LEU A 354 5.84 -37.73 15.18
CA LEU A 354 5.71 -36.32 14.78
C LEU A 354 4.59 -35.60 15.54
N ILE A 355 3.43 -36.23 15.71
CA ILE A 355 2.30 -35.67 16.44
C ILE A 355 2.61 -35.60 17.94
N THR A 356 3.16 -36.67 18.53
CA THR A 356 3.53 -36.72 19.96
C THR A 356 4.57 -35.65 20.29
N GLU A 357 5.64 -35.51 19.49
CA GLU A 357 6.64 -34.47 19.69
C GLU A 357 6.05 -33.06 19.57
N ARG A 358 5.12 -32.87 18.63
CA ARG A 358 4.49 -31.57 18.39
C ARG A 358 3.53 -31.20 19.52
N ALA A 359 2.78 -32.17 20.03
CA ALA A 359 1.93 -32.01 21.20
C ALA A 359 2.78 -31.66 22.44
N ALA A 360 3.91 -32.35 22.65
CA ALA A 360 4.85 -32.07 23.74
C ALA A 360 5.51 -30.69 23.64
N LYS A 361 5.82 -30.22 22.43
CA LYS A 361 6.42 -28.88 22.19
C LYS A 361 5.45 -27.72 22.41
N GLY A 362 4.14 -27.99 22.48
CA GLY A 362 3.09 -26.98 22.65
C GLY A 362 2.96 -25.99 21.47
N PRO A 363 1.97 -25.08 21.49
CA PRO A 363 1.82 -24.07 20.44
C PRO A 363 3.08 -23.19 20.38
N ALA A 364 3.61 -22.98 19.18
CA ALA A 364 4.78 -22.13 18.97
C ALA A 364 4.55 -20.79 19.67
N LYS A 365 5.47 -20.39 20.57
CA LYS A 365 5.51 -19.04 21.15
C LYS A 365 5.67 -18.05 20.00
N GLY A 366 4.55 -17.61 19.42
CA GLY A 366 4.55 -16.45 18.56
C GLY A 366 5.21 -15.31 19.32
N LYS A 367 6.09 -14.55 18.66
CA LYS A 367 6.63 -13.31 19.21
C LYS A 367 5.45 -12.43 19.61
N GLY A 368 5.08 -12.50 20.89
CA GLY A 368 3.99 -11.75 21.47
C GLY A 368 4.29 -10.28 21.27
N ARG A 369 3.44 -9.63 20.50
CA ARG A 369 3.39 -8.17 20.39
C ARG A 369 3.37 -7.62 21.82
N LYS A 370 4.44 -6.96 22.25
CA LYS A 370 4.55 -6.34 23.58
C LYS A 370 3.26 -5.56 23.85
N LYS A 371 2.52 -5.98 24.89
CA LYS A 371 1.36 -5.26 25.41
C LYS A 371 1.84 -3.86 25.80
N ALA A 372 1.22 -2.83 25.22
CA ALA A 372 1.53 -1.45 25.57
C ALA A 372 1.20 -1.21 27.05
N ALA A 373 2.12 -0.58 27.78
CA ALA A 373 1.90 -0.16 29.15
C ALA A 373 0.70 0.81 29.24
N PRO A 374 -0.11 0.76 30.32
CA PRO A 374 -1.27 1.63 30.46
C PRO A 374 -0.84 3.10 30.54
N LYS A 375 -1.50 3.95 29.74
CA LYS A 375 -1.30 5.41 29.74
C LYS A 375 -1.58 5.98 31.13
N LYS A 376 -0.59 6.63 31.74
CA LYS A 376 -0.79 7.47 32.94
C LYS A 376 -1.79 8.59 32.62
N LYS A 377 -2.78 8.78 33.51
CA LYS A 377 -3.72 9.91 33.52
C LYS A 377 -2.94 11.25 33.50
N PRO A 378 -3.38 12.26 32.73
CA PRO A 378 -2.81 13.60 32.83
C PRO A 378 -3.10 14.20 34.21
N ALA A 379 -2.08 14.80 34.82
CA ALA A 379 -2.21 15.55 36.07
C ALA A 379 -3.09 16.80 35.86
N ALA A 380 -3.97 17.07 36.81
CA ALA A 380 -4.84 18.24 36.83
C ALA A 380 -4.01 19.54 36.87
N LYS A 381 -4.31 20.47 35.96
CA LYS A 381 -3.74 21.82 35.96
C LYS A 381 -4.26 22.61 37.17
N LYS A 382 -3.37 23.09 38.03
CA LYS A 382 -3.68 24.10 39.05
C LYS A 382 -4.02 25.44 38.37
N PRO A 383 -4.98 26.23 38.89
CA PRO A 383 -5.27 27.56 38.39
C PRO A 383 -4.13 28.52 38.70
N LEU A 384 -3.75 29.35 37.73
CA LEU A 384 -2.83 30.48 37.91
C LEU A 384 -3.54 31.59 38.69
N ALA A 385 -2.92 32.00 39.79
CA ALA A 385 -3.35 33.12 40.61
C ALA A 385 -3.13 34.45 39.88
N LYS A 386 -4.15 35.31 39.90
CA LYS A 386 -4.07 36.72 39.50
C LYS A 386 -3.23 37.51 40.51
N LYS A 387 -2.30 38.34 40.03
CA LYS A 387 -1.88 39.61 40.64
C LYS A 387 -1.63 40.58 39.47
N LYS A 388 -2.50 41.59 39.31
CA LYS A 388 -2.41 42.96 39.86
C LYS A 388 -1.29 43.74 39.20
#